data_AF-A0A4U1EFE0-F1
#
_entry.id   AF-A0A4U1EFE0-F1
#
_cell.length_a   1.000
_cell.length_b   1.000
_cell.length_c   1.000
_cell.angle_alpha   90.00
_cell.angle_beta   90.00
_cell.angle_gamma   90.00
#
_symmetry.space_group_name_H-M   'P 1'
#
loop_
_entity.id
_entity.type
_entity.pdbx_description
1 polymer ?
#
loop_
_entity_poly.entity_id
_entity_poly.type
_entity_poly.pdbx_seq_one_letter_code
_entity_poly.pdbx_strand_id
1 'polypeptide(L)'
;EFPLAILRGWECYCAYPTPQFNLRDAVDSSLCGQESEAQRLAEYCEVYQTPVQDTRCTDRRFLPTKSKVFVALSSFPGAGNTWARHLIEHATGFYTGSYYFDGTLYNKGFKGEKDHWRSRRTICVKTHESGRREIEMFDSAILLIRNPYRSLVAEFNRKCAGHLGYAADRNWKSKEWPDFVNSYASWWSSHVLDWLRYGKRLLVVHYEELRRSLVPTLREVVAFLNVSVSEERLLCVESNKEGSFRRRGRRPHDLEPFTPAMKDLINGYIRTVDRALRDHNWAGLPREYVPR
;
A
#
# COMPACT_ATOMS: atom_id res chain seq x y z
N GLU A 1 -1.86 26.34 2.97
CA GLU A 1 -2.35 26.13 4.35
C GLU A 1 -1.51 25.05 5.02
N PHE A 2 -1.28 25.16 6.33
CA PHE A 2 -0.45 24.22 7.08
C PHE A 2 -1.32 23.20 7.84
N PRO A 3 -0.94 21.92 7.90
CA PRO A 3 -1.77 20.85 8.46
C PRO A 3 -1.72 20.76 9.99
N LEU A 4 -0.77 21.41 10.66
CA LEU A 4 -0.68 21.45 12.11
C LEU A 4 -1.05 22.83 12.65
N ALA A 5 -1.77 22.85 13.76
CA ALA A 5 -1.96 24.02 14.60
C ALA A 5 -1.24 23.80 15.93
N ILE A 6 -0.39 24.75 16.33
CA ILE A 6 0.40 24.74 17.55
C ILE A 6 -0.10 25.87 18.43
N LEU A 7 -0.67 25.55 19.59
CA LEU A 7 -1.18 26.51 20.55
C LEU A 7 -0.17 26.71 21.68
N ARG A 8 0.14 27.97 21.99
CA ARG A 8 0.97 28.37 23.13
C ARG A 8 0.29 29.53 23.84
N GLY A 9 -0.40 29.24 24.95
CA GLY A 9 -1.19 30.25 25.65
C GLY A 9 -2.33 30.80 24.78
N TRP A 10 -2.20 32.03 24.30
CA TRP A 10 -3.16 32.68 23.39
C TRP A 10 -2.66 32.77 21.94
N GLU A 11 -1.43 32.31 21.68
CA GLU A 11 -0.83 32.31 20.35
C GLU A 11 -1.15 31.00 19.62
N CYS A 12 -1.46 31.11 18.33
CA CYS A 12 -1.69 29.97 17.45
C CYS A 12 -0.77 30.08 16.23
N TYR A 13 0.01 29.03 16.00
CA TYR A 13 0.94 28.92 14.87
C TYR A 13 0.54 27.77 13.95
N CYS A 14 0.65 28.00 12.65
CA CYS A 14 0.33 27.02 11.62
C CYS A 14 1.64 26.44 11.06
N ALA A 15 1.81 25.11 11.08
CA ALA A 15 3.06 24.44 10.68
C ALA A 15 2.85 23.08 9.99
N TYR A 16 3.93 22.54 9.42
CA TYR A 16 3.98 21.17 8.91
C TYR A 16 4.77 20.26 9.86
N PRO A 17 4.54 18.93 9.85
CA PRO A 17 5.48 17.99 10.46
C PRO A 17 6.87 18.16 9.84
N THR A 18 7.90 18.15 10.71
CA THR A 18 9.31 18.25 10.35
C THR A 18 10.05 16.99 10.81
N PRO A 19 11.29 16.75 10.34
CA PRO A 19 12.07 15.61 10.83
C PRO A 19 12.30 15.66 12.35
N GLN A 20 12.47 16.85 12.92
CA GLN A 20 12.66 17.09 14.35
C GLN A 20 11.35 16.99 15.15
N PHE A 21 10.22 17.23 14.51
CA PHE A 21 8.89 17.16 15.11
C PHE A 21 7.94 16.40 14.18
N ASN A 22 8.04 15.08 14.25
CA ASN A 22 7.20 14.17 13.48
C ASN A 22 6.11 13.57 14.40
N LEU A 23 4.89 13.38 13.87
CA LEU A 23 3.76 12.87 14.66
C LEU A 23 3.85 11.34 14.92
N ARG A 24 5.02 10.71 14.73
CA ARG A 24 5.17 9.25 14.81
C ARG A 24 5.38 8.75 16.22
N ASP A 25 5.98 9.58 17.08
CA ASP A 25 6.29 9.24 18.47
C ASP A 25 5.15 9.67 19.40
N ALA A 26 3.92 9.30 19.02
CA ALA A 26 2.75 9.55 19.85
C ALA A 26 2.90 8.78 21.16
N VAL A 27 3.06 9.53 22.25
CA VAL A 27 3.06 8.99 23.61
C VAL A 27 1.62 8.68 24.04
N ASP A 28 1.47 7.82 25.04
CA ASP A 28 0.16 7.47 25.60
C ASP A 28 -0.61 8.74 25.98
N SER A 29 -1.88 8.85 25.56
CA SER A 29 -2.72 10.03 25.84
C SER A 29 -2.93 10.27 27.34
N SER A 30 -2.71 9.27 28.19
CA SER A 30 -2.69 9.42 29.64
C SER A 30 -1.50 10.26 30.16
N LEU A 31 -0.44 10.39 29.36
CA LEU A 31 0.70 11.27 29.65
C LEU A 31 0.41 12.74 29.25
N CYS A 32 -0.57 12.96 28.36
CA CYS A 32 -1.13 14.29 28.13
C CYS A 32 -2.13 14.59 29.25
N GLY A 33 -1.63 15.07 30.39
CA GLY A 33 -2.45 15.34 31.57
C GLY A 33 -3.64 16.25 31.27
N GLN A 34 -4.82 15.89 31.77
CA GLN A 34 -5.91 16.84 31.99
C GLN A 34 -5.57 17.70 33.21
N GLU A 35 -4.55 18.54 33.12
CA GLU A 35 -4.34 19.54 34.16
C GLU A 35 -5.31 20.71 33.98
N SER A 36 -5.89 21.14 35.11
CA SER A 36 -6.83 22.27 35.17
C SER A 36 -6.28 23.51 34.47
N GLU A 37 -7.18 24.35 33.94
CA GLU A 37 -6.90 25.59 33.18
C GLU A 37 -5.90 26.58 33.83
N ALA A 38 -5.48 26.35 35.08
CA ALA A 38 -4.68 27.23 35.92
C ALA A 38 -3.15 26.96 35.93
N GLN A 39 -2.64 25.93 35.25
CA GLN A 39 -1.19 25.73 35.08
C GLN A 39 -0.81 25.59 33.60
N ARG A 40 -1.18 26.60 32.79
CA ARG A 40 -0.59 26.78 31.45
C ARG A 40 0.89 27.17 31.61
N LEU A 41 1.74 26.18 31.83
CA LEU A 41 3.19 26.36 31.85
C LEU A 41 3.61 26.96 30.50
N ALA A 42 4.27 28.12 30.54
CA ALA A 42 4.81 28.84 29.38
C ALA A 42 5.83 28.03 28.54
N GLU A 43 6.15 26.81 28.96
CA GLU A 43 7.18 25.93 28.41
C GLU A 43 6.65 24.88 27.43
N TYR A 44 5.33 24.63 27.36
CA TYR A 44 4.75 23.59 26.50
C TYR A 44 3.78 24.15 25.46
N CYS A 45 3.68 23.48 24.31
CA CYS A 45 2.72 23.78 23.26
C CYS A 45 1.79 22.59 23.02
N GLU A 46 0.50 22.86 22.78
CA GLU A 46 -0.45 21.85 22.33
C GLU A 46 -0.41 21.77 20.80
N VAL A 47 -0.32 20.56 20.23
CA VAL A 47 -0.25 20.38 18.78
C VAL A 47 -1.43 19.57 18.28
N TYR A 48 -2.19 20.16 17.35
CA TYR A 48 -3.36 19.55 16.74
C TYR A 48 -3.11 19.31 15.26
N GLN A 49 -3.44 18.11 14.80
CA GLN A 49 -3.61 17.87 13.38
C GLN A 49 -4.95 18.47 12.94
N THR A 50 -4.89 19.44 12.05
CA THR A 50 -6.07 20.12 11.49
C THR A 50 -6.72 19.26 10.40
N PRO A 51 -7.98 19.52 10.01
CA PRO A 51 -8.60 18.87 8.86
C PRO A 51 -8.00 19.30 7.52
N VAL A 52 -7.07 20.27 7.50
CA VAL A 52 -6.38 20.73 6.29
C VAL A 52 -5.46 19.64 5.77
N GLN A 53 -5.53 19.38 4.47
CA GLN A 53 -4.67 18.41 3.82
C GLN A 53 -3.24 18.95 3.66
N ASP A 54 -2.23 18.14 3.99
CA ASP A 54 -0.83 18.46 3.68
C ASP A 54 -0.58 18.31 2.17
N THR A 55 -0.32 19.41 1.48
CA THR A 55 -0.18 19.48 0.01
C THR A 55 1.27 19.36 -0.48
N ARG A 56 2.28 19.26 0.40
CA ARG A 56 3.70 19.23 -0.01
C ARG A 56 4.06 18.08 -0.97
N CYS A 57 3.24 17.03 -0.97
CA CYS A 57 3.42 15.82 -1.77
C CYS A 57 2.28 15.55 -2.76
N THR A 58 1.34 16.48 -2.97
CA THR A 58 0.19 16.27 -3.86
C THR A 58 0.53 16.48 -5.33
N ASP A 59 1.49 17.37 -5.61
CA ASP A 59 1.95 17.66 -6.96
C ASP A 59 2.67 16.44 -7.55
N ARG A 60 2.17 16.03 -8.71
CA ARG A 60 2.61 14.84 -9.45
C ARG A 60 2.58 15.12 -10.94
N ARG A 61 3.52 14.54 -11.67
CA ARG A 61 3.65 14.70 -13.12
C ARG A 61 4.09 13.41 -13.79
N PHE A 62 4.00 13.36 -15.12
CA PHE A 62 4.71 12.33 -15.87
C PHE A 62 6.22 12.58 -15.78
N LEU A 63 7.01 11.54 -16.00
CA LEU A 63 8.46 11.66 -16.12
C LEU A 63 8.79 12.69 -17.23
N PRO A 64 9.76 13.59 -16.99
CA PRO A 64 10.12 14.62 -17.97
C PRO A 64 10.73 14.03 -19.24
N THR A 65 11.32 12.84 -19.13
CA THR A 65 11.84 12.04 -20.25
C THR A 65 11.39 10.60 -20.09
N LYS A 66 11.34 9.85 -21.21
CA LYS A 66 10.98 8.44 -21.17
C LYS A 66 12.02 7.65 -20.37
N SER A 67 11.57 6.82 -19.42
CA SER A 67 12.44 5.98 -18.62
C SER A 67 13.18 4.97 -19.50
N LYS A 68 14.49 4.82 -19.27
CA LYS A 68 15.30 3.76 -19.89
C LYS A 68 15.01 2.40 -19.26
N VAL A 69 14.68 2.37 -17.97
CA VAL A 69 14.35 1.17 -17.20
C VAL A 69 12.84 1.03 -17.11
N PHE A 70 12.32 -0.13 -17.51
CA PHE A 70 10.91 -0.44 -17.44
C PHE A 70 10.61 -1.24 -16.17
N VAL A 71 9.95 -0.59 -15.19
CA VAL A 71 9.70 -1.17 -13.87
C VAL A 71 8.25 -1.60 -13.73
N ALA A 72 8.03 -2.85 -13.33
CA ALA A 72 6.71 -3.32 -12.91
C ALA A 72 6.47 -3.03 -11.42
N LEU A 73 5.24 -2.67 -11.07
CA LEU A 73 4.68 -2.81 -9.74
C LEU A 73 3.74 -4.02 -9.79
N SER A 74 4.28 -5.20 -9.49
CA SER A 74 3.55 -6.45 -9.60
C SER A 74 2.97 -6.87 -8.26
N SER A 75 1.71 -7.30 -8.27
CA SER A 75 1.13 -7.99 -7.13
C SER A 75 -0.14 -8.74 -7.52
N PHE A 76 -0.56 -9.65 -6.63
CA PHE A 76 -1.87 -10.27 -6.71
C PHE A 76 -3.02 -9.25 -6.50
N PRO A 77 -4.20 -9.43 -7.12
CA PRO A 77 -5.37 -8.58 -6.84
C PRO A 77 -5.74 -8.55 -5.34
N GLY A 78 -6.17 -7.41 -4.82
CA GLY A 78 -6.45 -7.27 -3.37
C GLY A 78 -5.20 -7.14 -2.47
N ALA A 79 -3.98 -7.22 -3.00
CA ALA A 79 -2.73 -7.09 -2.24
C ALA A 79 -2.35 -5.65 -1.82
N GLY A 80 -3.18 -4.65 -2.12
CA GLY A 80 -2.88 -3.24 -1.80
C GLY A 80 -2.33 -2.40 -2.96
N ASN A 81 -2.49 -2.87 -4.20
CA ASN A 81 -2.10 -2.21 -5.45
C ASN A 81 -2.30 -0.67 -5.48
N THR A 82 -3.54 -0.22 -5.33
CA THR A 82 -3.87 1.21 -5.45
C THR A 82 -3.22 2.03 -4.34
N TRP A 83 -3.07 1.43 -3.15
CA TRP A 83 -2.42 2.08 -2.02
C TRP A 83 -0.90 2.20 -2.24
N ALA A 84 -0.24 1.15 -2.70
CA ALA A 84 1.18 1.19 -3.05
C ALA A 84 1.46 2.24 -4.15
N ARG A 85 0.61 2.31 -5.18
CA ARG A 85 0.70 3.37 -6.19
C ARG A 85 0.54 4.76 -5.58
N HIS A 86 -0.48 4.98 -4.75
CA HIS A 86 -0.69 6.25 -4.06
C HIS A 86 0.56 6.69 -3.30
N LEU A 87 1.16 5.80 -2.52
CA LEU A 87 2.39 6.08 -1.76
C LEU A 87 3.57 6.39 -2.67
N ILE A 88 3.79 5.61 -3.73
CA ILE A 88 4.88 5.83 -4.70
C ILE A 88 4.70 7.17 -5.42
N GLU A 89 3.49 7.52 -5.86
CA GLU A 89 3.27 8.80 -6.56
C GLU A 89 3.48 9.99 -5.62
N HIS A 90 2.99 9.90 -4.38
CA HIS A 90 3.19 10.97 -3.41
C HIS A 90 4.66 11.08 -3.00
N ALA A 91 5.39 9.97 -2.85
CA ALA A 91 6.80 10.02 -2.50
C ALA A 91 7.69 10.52 -3.66
N THR A 92 7.44 10.06 -4.88
CA THR A 92 8.32 10.37 -6.03
C THR A 92 7.92 11.65 -6.77
N GLY A 93 6.66 12.08 -6.66
CA GLY A 93 6.11 13.15 -7.51
C GLY A 93 5.88 12.73 -8.95
N PHE A 94 5.94 11.43 -9.25
CA PHE A 94 5.72 10.89 -10.58
C PHE A 94 4.51 9.96 -10.63
N TYR A 95 3.72 10.06 -11.70
CA TYR A 95 2.59 9.15 -11.90
C TYR A 95 3.06 7.71 -12.11
N THR A 96 2.25 6.78 -11.61
CA THR A 96 2.35 5.36 -11.91
C THR A 96 1.43 4.99 -13.07
N GLY A 97 1.91 4.11 -13.95
CA GLY A 97 1.12 3.54 -15.03
C GLY A 97 0.34 2.30 -14.57
N SER A 98 -0.51 1.79 -15.44
CA SER A 98 -1.25 0.55 -15.23
C SER A 98 -1.30 -0.22 -16.56
N TYR A 99 -1.10 -1.54 -16.51
CA TYR A 99 -1.34 -2.43 -17.64
C TYR A 99 -2.81 -2.40 -18.09
N TYR A 100 -3.70 -2.01 -17.18
CA TYR A 100 -5.14 -1.93 -17.36
C TYR A 100 -5.60 -0.47 -17.41
N PHE A 101 -6.82 -0.25 -17.86
CA PHE A 101 -7.47 1.06 -17.84
C PHE A 101 -8.63 1.07 -16.84
N ASP A 102 -8.56 1.97 -15.86
CA ASP A 102 -9.63 2.20 -14.89
C ASP A 102 -9.99 3.69 -14.79
N GLY A 103 -11.15 4.05 -15.35
CA GLY A 103 -11.66 5.42 -15.33
C GLY A 103 -11.93 5.96 -13.92
N THR A 104 -12.26 5.10 -12.95
CA THR A 104 -12.52 5.52 -11.58
C THR A 104 -11.23 5.94 -10.88
N LEU A 105 -10.14 5.20 -11.09
CA LEU A 105 -8.81 5.57 -10.60
C LEU A 105 -8.31 6.86 -11.27
N TYR A 106 -8.49 7.00 -12.58
CA TYR A 106 -8.11 8.23 -13.30
C TYR A 106 -8.79 9.48 -12.72
N ASN A 107 -10.09 9.38 -12.48
CA ASN A 107 -10.89 10.48 -11.91
C ASN A 107 -10.48 10.82 -10.47
N LYS A 108 -9.86 9.87 -9.74
CA LYS A 108 -9.28 10.08 -8.41
C LYS A 108 -7.80 10.46 -8.41
N GLY A 109 -7.23 10.78 -9.58
CA GLY A 109 -5.91 11.39 -9.70
C GLY A 109 -4.80 10.46 -10.18
N PHE A 110 -5.07 9.17 -10.45
CA PHE A 110 -4.09 8.27 -11.07
C PHE A 110 -4.00 8.55 -12.57
N LYS A 111 -3.35 9.64 -12.96
CA LYS A 111 -3.35 10.13 -14.34
C LYS A 111 -2.68 9.17 -15.33
N GLY A 112 -1.78 8.30 -14.86
CA GLY A 112 -1.17 7.25 -15.66
C GLY A 112 -2.11 6.12 -16.11
N GLU A 113 -3.36 6.05 -15.61
CA GLU A 113 -4.38 5.08 -16.08
C GLU A 113 -4.73 5.22 -17.57
N LYS A 114 -4.69 6.45 -18.09
CA LYS A 114 -5.02 6.72 -19.51
C LYS A 114 -3.80 6.76 -20.41
N ASP A 115 -2.60 6.63 -19.84
CA ASP A 115 -1.39 6.58 -20.64
C ASP A 115 -1.13 5.15 -21.10
N HIS A 116 -0.59 4.98 -22.31
CA HIS A 116 -0.24 3.65 -22.79
C HIS A 116 0.81 3.05 -21.84
N TRP A 117 0.59 1.85 -21.31
CA TRP A 117 1.45 1.29 -20.26
C TRP A 117 2.92 1.12 -20.69
N ARG A 118 3.18 0.96 -22.00
CA ARG A 118 4.54 0.96 -22.60
C ARG A 118 5.07 2.33 -23.02
N SER A 119 4.40 3.44 -22.67
CA SER A 119 4.85 4.80 -23.02
C SER A 119 6.20 5.15 -22.38
N ARG A 120 6.52 4.47 -21.26
CA ARG A 120 7.67 4.71 -20.39
C ARG A 120 7.69 6.14 -19.80
N ARG A 121 6.54 6.81 -19.71
CA ARG A 121 6.40 8.14 -19.09
C ARG A 121 6.01 8.11 -17.62
N THR A 122 5.81 6.93 -17.05
CA THR A 122 5.45 6.71 -15.65
C THR A 122 6.59 6.03 -14.91
N ILE A 123 6.66 6.21 -13.59
CA ILE A 123 7.79 5.73 -12.77
C ILE A 123 7.82 4.20 -12.63
N CYS A 124 6.66 3.57 -12.60
CA CYS A 124 6.48 2.13 -12.66
C CYS A 124 5.07 1.80 -13.18
N VAL A 125 4.85 0.57 -13.65
CA VAL A 125 3.58 0.12 -14.22
C VAL A 125 2.98 -0.98 -13.37
N LYS A 126 1.77 -0.74 -12.85
CA LYS A 126 1.02 -1.76 -12.11
C LYS A 126 0.57 -2.90 -13.02
N THR A 127 0.72 -4.15 -12.57
CA THR A 127 0.26 -5.34 -13.28
C THR A 127 -0.17 -6.48 -12.34
N HIS A 128 -1.04 -7.37 -12.81
CA HIS A 128 -1.32 -8.68 -12.19
C HIS A 128 -0.82 -9.84 -13.06
N GLU A 129 -0.25 -9.54 -14.23
CA GLU A 129 0.25 -10.54 -15.15
C GLU A 129 1.41 -11.32 -14.51
N SER A 130 1.42 -12.63 -14.74
CA SER A 130 2.44 -13.56 -14.23
C SER A 130 2.95 -14.52 -15.31
N GLY A 131 2.52 -14.33 -16.57
CA GLY A 131 3.08 -15.07 -17.68
C GLY A 131 4.54 -14.69 -17.90
N ARG A 132 5.37 -15.68 -18.22
CA ARG A 132 6.80 -15.50 -18.47
C ARG A 132 7.07 -14.37 -19.48
N ARG A 133 6.29 -14.35 -20.58
CA ARG A 133 6.43 -13.35 -21.64
C ARG A 133 6.20 -11.94 -21.12
N GLU A 134 5.19 -11.74 -20.29
CA GLU A 134 4.83 -10.46 -19.70
C GLU A 134 5.87 -10.02 -18.65
N ILE A 135 6.36 -10.96 -17.82
CA ILE A 135 7.40 -10.70 -16.81
C ILE A 135 8.71 -10.26 -17.48
N GLU A 136 9.18 -11.00 -18.49
CA GLU A 136 10.47 -10.75 -19.15
C GLU A 136 10.49 -9.43 -19.96
N MET A 137 9.33 -8.81 -20.22
CA MET A 137 9.27 -7.47 -20.82
C MET A 137 9.77 -6.36 -19.89
N PHE A 138 9.71 -6.57 -18.58
CA PHE A 138 10.19 -5.59 -17.61
C PHE A 138 11.68 -5.78 -17.35
N ASP A 139 12.36 -4.68 -17.07
CA ASP A 139 13.78 -4.67 -16.72
C ASP A 139 13.95 -4.94 -15.22
N SER A 140 12.96 -4.57 -14.41
CA SER A 140 12.92 -4.82 -12.97
C SER A 140 11.48 -4.78 -12.44
N ALA A 141 11.26 -5.27 -11.21
CA ALA A 141 9.94 -5.21 -10.59
C ALA A 141 9.99 -5.02 -9.08
N ILE A 142 9.03 -4.25 -8.57
CA ILE A 142 8.63 -4.26 -7.18
C ILE A 142 7.55 -5.32 -7.05
N LEU A 143 7.83 -6.41 -6.34
CA LEU A 143 6.90 -7.50 -6.07
C LEU A 143 6.25 -7.27 -4.71
N LEU A 144 5.03 -6.74 -4.72
CA LEU A 144 4.26 -6.49 -3.50
C LEU A 144 3.49 -7.75 -3.10
N ILE A 145 3.78 -8.27 -1.90
CA ILE A 145 3.17 -9.47 -1.34
C ILE A 145 2.35 -9.11 -0.10
N ARG A 146 1.08 -9.49 -0.08
CA ARG A 146 0.19 -9.33 1.08
C ARG A 146 -0.34 -10.68 1.54
N ASN A 147 -0.62 -10.81 2.83
CA ASN A 147 -1.23 -12.00 3.43
C ASN A 147 -2.40 -12.52 2.57
N PRO A 148 -2.38 -13.79 2.12
CA PRO A 148 -3.36 -14.31 1.18
C PRO A 148 -4.78 -14.32 1.74
N TYR A 149 -4.97 -14.58 3.05
CA TYR A 149 -6.29 -14.48 3.68
C TYR A 149 -6.88 -13.07 3.53
N ARG A 150 -6.05 -12.04 3.71
CA ARG A 150 -6.46 -10.64 3.56
C ARG A 150 -6.69 -10.27 2.09
N SER A 151 -5.83 -10.75 1.19
CA SER A 151 -5.92 -10.49 -0.25
C SER A 151 -7.16 -11.14 -0.88
N LEU A 152 -7.43 -12.40 -0.56
CA LEU A 152 -8.60 -13.15 -1.04
C LEU A 152 -9.91 -12.47 -0.63
N VAL A 153 -10.06 -12.12 0.65
CA VAL A 153 -11.23 -11.39 1.14
C VAL A 153 -11.37 -10.03 0.45
N ALA A 154 -10.27 -9.29 0.30
CA ALA A 154 -10.30 -7.97 -0.33
C ALA A 154 -10.68 -8.03 -1.81
N GLU A 155 -10.24 -9.05 -2.52
CA GLU A 155 -10.53 -9.26 -3.94
C GLU A 155 -11.95 -9.79 -4.16
N PHE A 156 -12.43 -10.72 -3.32
CA PHE A 156 -13.80 -11.20 -3.38
C PHE A 156 -14.81 -10.06 -3.17
N ASN A 157 -14.57 -9.22 -2.15
CA ASN A 157 -15.34 -7.99 -1.95
C ASN A 157 -15.32 -7.08 -3.20
N ARG A 158 -14.16 -6.96 -3.87
CA ARG A 158 -14.03 -6.13 -5.07
C ARG A 158 -14.85 -6.68 -6.23
N LYS A 159 -14.82 -8.00 -6.43
CA LYS A 159 -15.58 -8.66 -7.49
C LYS A 159 -17.08 -8.55 -7.29
N CYS A 160 -17.56 -8.74 -6.06
CA CYS A 160 -19.00 -8.73 -5.79
C CYS A 160 -19.59 -7.32 -5.68
N ALA A 161 -18.81 -6.31 -5.27
CA ALA A 161 -19.35 -5.00 -4.90
C ALA A 161 -18.51 -3.79 -5.37
N GLY A 162 -17.56 -4.00 -6.29
CA GLY A 162 -16.72 -2.94 -6.84
C GLY A 162 -15.59 -2.48 -5.89
N HIS A 163 -14.87 -1.42 -6.27
CA HIS A 163 -13.63 -1.00 -5.59
C HIS A 163 -13.78 -0.76 -4.09
N LEU A 164 -14.90 -0.16 -3.68
CA LEU A 164 -15.12 0.26 -2.28
C LEU A 164 -16.22 -0.52 -1.56
N GLY A 165 -16.94 -1.41 -2.25
CA GLY A 165 -18.05 -2.15 -1.67
C GLY A 165 -17.61 -3.41 -0.91
N TYR A 166 -18.57 -3.97 -0.17
CA TYR A 166 -18.47 -5.26 0.50
C TYR A 166 -19.44 -6.25 -0.14
N ALA A 167 -18.99 -7.49 -0.32
CA ALA A 167 -19.83 -8.58 -0.80
C ALA A 167 -20.97 -8.84 0.20
N ALA A 168 -22.18 -9.08 -0.31
CA ALA A 168 -23.34 -9.40 0.52
C ALA A 168 -23.20 -10.80 1.14
N ASP A 169 -23.85 -11.04 2.28
CA ASP A 169 -23.81 -12.31 3.03
C ASP A 169 -24.09 -13.54 2.17
N ARG A 170 -25.03 -13.40 1.23
CA ARG A 170 -25.39 -14.46 0.29
C ARG A 170 -24.21 -14.93 -0.56
N ASN A 171 -23.26 -14.04 -0.90
CA ASN A 171 -22.08 -14.39 -1.69
C ASN A 171 -21.08 -15.21 -0.86
N TRP A 172 -20.92 -14.88 0.42
CA TRP A 172 -20.06 -15.65 1.34
C TRP A 172 -20.61 -17.03 1.66
N LYS A 173 -21.94 -17.17 1.69
CA LYS A 173 -22.64 -18.44 1.97
C LYS A 173 -22.88 -19.30 0.72
N SER A 174 -22.62 -18.77 -0.48
CA SER A 174 -22.80 -19.52 -1.72
C SER A 174 -21.57 -20.37 -2.05
N LYS A 175 -21.69 -21.22 -3.08
CA LYS A 175 -20.55 -21.98 -3.64
C LYS A 175 -19.49 -21.08 -4.29
N GLU A 176 -19.81 -19.82 -4.58
CA GLU A 176 -18.90 -18.87 -5.21
C GLU A 176 -17.66 -18.63 -4.35
N TRP A 177 -17.80 -18.53 -3.02
CA TRP A 177 -16.66 -18.27 -2.14
C TRP A 177 -15.67 -19.44 -2.10
N PRO A 178 -16.09 -20.71 -1.86
CA PRO A 178 -15.19 -21.85 -1.98
C PRO A 178 -14.49 -21.99 -3.33
N ASP A 179 -15.23 -21.85 -4.43
CA ASP A 179 -14.68 -21.97 -5.79
C ASP A 179 -13.67 -20.85 -6.07
N PHE A 180 -13.98 -19.63 -5.59
CA PHE A 180 -13.07 -18.50 -5.63
C PHE A 180 -11.79 -18.78 -4.84
N VAL A 181 -11.88 -19.24 -3.59
CA VAL A 181 -10.70 -19.53 -2.76
C VAL A 181 -9.81 -20.60 -3.42
N ASN A 182 -10.39 -21.70 -3.89
CA ASN A 182 -9.63 -22.77 -4.55
C ASN A 182 -8.81 -22.27 -5.75
N SER A 183 -9.42 -21.40 -6.57
CA SER A 183 -8.77 -20.86 -7.77
C SER A 183 -7.77 -19.73 -7.44
N TYR A 184 -8.18 -18.79 -6.58
CA TYR A 184 -7.42 -17.56 -6.31
C TYR A 184 -6.28 -17.77 -5.32
N ALA A 185 -6.37 -18.74 -4.41
CA ALA A 185 -5.26 -19.09 -3.53
C ALA A 185 -4.10 -19.70 -4.32
N SER A 186 -4.41 -20.55 -5.30
CA SER A 186 -3.42 -21.09 -6.23
C SER A 186 -2.76 -19.98 -7.04
N TRP A 187 -3.57 -19.07 -7.60
CA TRP A 187 -3.03 -17.93 -8.35
C TRP A 187 -2.16 -16.99 -7.50
N TRP A 188 -2.52 -16.73 -6.24
CA TRP A 188 -1.67 -15.96 -5.34
C TRP A 188 -0.27 -16.59 -5.22
N SER A 189 -0.20 -17.91 -5.06
CA SER A 189 1.06 -18.64 -4.95
C SER A 189 1.83 -18.61 -6.25
N SER A 190 1.21 -19.02 -7.36
CA SER A 190 1.85 -19.10 -8.66
C SER A 190 2.37 -17.74 -9.11
N HIS A 191 1.60 -16.66 -8.88
CA HIS A 191 2.02 -15.30 -9.21
C HIS A 191 3.33 -14.91 -8.52
N VAL A 192 3.46 -15.17 -7.21
CA VAL A 192 4.70 -14.87 -6.49
C VAL A 192 5.85 -15.73 -7.02
N LEU A 193 5.63 -17.03 -7.19
CA LEU A 193 6.65 -17.96 -7.66
C LEU A 193 7.15 -17.63 -9.08
N ASP A 194 6.24 -17.27 -9.99
CA ASP A 194 6.59 -16.90 -11.36
C ASP A 194 7.41 -15.62 -11.41
N TRP A 195 7.05 -14.61 -10.61
CA TRP A 195 7.86 -13.39 -10.51
C TRP A 195 9.23 -13.65 -9.90
N LEU A 196 9.34 -14.49 -8.87
CA LEU A 196 10.63 -14.91 -8.30
C LEU A 196 11.49 -15.67 -9.34
N ARG A 197 10.87 -16.49 -10.18
CA ARG A 197 11.56 -17.33 -11.15
C ARG A 197 12.02 -16.59 -12.40
N TYR A 198 11.17 -15.73 -12.96
CA TYR A 198 11.41 -15.09 -14.27
C TYR A 198 11.77 -13.61 -14.16
N GLY A 199 11.62 -13.00 -12.98
CA GLY A 199 11.99 -11.61 -12.76
C GLY A 199 13.50 -11.39 -12.82
N LYS A 200 13.94 -10.38 -13.58
CA LYS A 200 15.37 -10.07 -13.76
C LYS A 200 16.00 -9.42 -12.54
N ARG A 201 15.38 -8.34 -12.05
CA ARG A 201 15.79 -7.59 -10.85
C ARG A 201 14.55 -7.30 -10.02
N LEU A 202 14.48 -7.85 -8.81
CA LEU A 202 13.31 -7.74 -7.94
C LEU A 202 13.61 -6.91 -6.70
N LEU A 203 12.59 -6.21 -6.23
CA LEU A 203 12.46 -5.76 -4.84
C LEU A 203 11.20 -6.40 -4.27
N VAL A 204 11.35 -7.30 -3.30
CA VAL A 204 10.21 -7.88 -2.58
C VAL A 204 9.76 -6.92 -1.49
N VAL A 205 8.49 -6.54 -1.49
CA VAL A 205 7.88 -5.66 -0.48
C VAL A 205 6.70 -6.37 0.15
N HIS A 206 6.70 -6.51 1.48
CA HIS A 206 5.54 -7.03 2.20
C HIS A 206 4.58 -5.89 2.55
N TYR A 207 3.30 -6.02 2.20
CA TYR A 207 2.27 -5.01 2.46
C TYR A 207 2.19 -4.66 3.95
N GLU A 208 2.26 -5.68 4.80
CA GLU A 208 2.22 -5.59 6.26
C GLU A 208 3.40 -4.77 6.79
N GLU A 209 4.59 -4.92 6.20
CA GLU A 209 5.77 -4.13 6.54
C GLU A 209 5.65 -2.69 6.04
N LEU A 210 5.16 -2.49 4.82
CA LEU A 210 4.87 -1.15 4.29
C LEU A 210 3.84 -0.40 5.14
N ARG A 211 2.92 -1.11 5.79
CA ARG A 211 1.96 -0.52 6.72
C ARG A 211 2.56 -0.22 8.09
N ARG A 212 3.40 -1.11 8.61
CA ARG A 212 4.02 -0.98 9.94
C ARG A 212 5.13 0.06 9.96
N SER A 213 6.00 0.04 8.95
CA SER A 213 7.22 0.84 8.85
C SER A 213 7.22 1.64 7.55
N LEU A 214 6.21 2.50 7.37
CA LEU A 214 5.93 3.16 6.09
C LEU A 214 7.14 3.89 5.47
N VAL A 215 7.69 4.88 6.17
CA VAL A 215 8.76 5.72 5.61
C VAL A 215 10.04 4.91 5.32
N PRO A 216 10.57 4.06 6.21
CA PRO A 216 11.73 3.21 5.89
C PRO A 216 11.51 2.35 4.63
N THR A 217 10.42 1.58 4.59
CA THR A 217 10.11 0.71 3.45
C THR A 217 9.90 1.51 2.16
N LEU A 218 9.28 2.70 2.25
CA LEU A 218 9.08 3.56 1.09
C LEU A 218 10.39 4.17 0.58
N ARG A 219 11.36 4.47 1.47
CA ARG A 219 12.71 4.88 1.04
C ARG A 219 13.39 3.79 0.22
N GLU A 220 13.28 2.53 0.62
CA GLU A 220 13.82 1.39 -0.17
C GLU A 220 13.17 1.30 -1.55
N VAL A 221 11.85 1.48 -1.62
CA VAL A 221 11.12 1.49 -2.89
C VAL A 221 11.57 2.64 -3.80
N VAL A 222 11.68 3.86 -3.28
CA VAL A 222 12.11 5.03 -4.06
C VAL A 222 13.58 4.88 -4.50
N ALA A 223 14.44 4.36 -3.63
CA ALA A 223 15.83 4.05 -3.98
C ALA A 223 15.93 3.00 -5.09
N PHE A 224 15.10 1.95 -5.03
CA PHE A 224 15.03 0.93 -6.09
C PHE A 224 14.59 1.49 -7.44
N LEU A 225 13.70 2.49 -7.43
CA LEU A 225 13.24 3.25 -8.59
C LEU A 225 14.26 4.31 -9.07
N ASN A 226 15.40 4.44 -8.39
CA ASN A 226 16.46 5.39 -8.70
C ASN A 226 15.99 6.85 -8.73
N VAL A 227 15.17 7.23 -7.74
CA VAL A 227 14.68 8.61 -7.55
C VAL A 227 15.11 9.11 -6.18
N SER A 228 15.47 10.38 -6.10
CA SER A 228 15.70 11.05 -4.81
C SER A 228 14.37 11.54 -4.22
N VAL A 229 14.19 11.38 -2.91
CA VAL A 229 13.03 11.90 -2.18
C VAL A 229 13.50 12.75 -1.00
N SER A 230 12.83 13.89 -0.78
CA SER A 230 13.10 14.73 0.40
C SER A 230 12.37 14.20 1.63
N GLU A 231 12.95 14.46 2.80
CA GLU A 231 12.33 14.10 4.08
C GLU A 231 10.96 14.77 4.28
N GLU A 232 10.84 16.04 3.88
CA GLU A 232 9.56 16.76 3.91
C GLU A 232 8.47 16.06 3.09
N ARG A 233 8.84 15.49 1.93
CA ARG A 233 7.90 14.77 1.08
C ARG A 233 7.48 13.44 1.69
N LEU A 234 8.40 12.72 2.33
CA LEU A 234 8.10 11.49 3.08
C LEU A 234 7.17 11.76 4.28
N LEU A 235 7.40 12.85 5.01
CA LEU A 235 6.54 13.28 6.11
C LEU A 235 5.13 13.63 5.60
N CYS A 236 5.02 14.34 4.48
CA CYS A 236 3.73 14.60 3.85
C CYS A 236 3.02 13.31 3.42
N VAL A 237 3.74 12.33 2.87
CA VAL A 237 3.16 11.04 2.45
C VAL A 237 2.54 10.33 3.65
N GLU A 238 3.20 10.37 4.81
CA GLU A 238 2.68 9.78 6.03
C GLU A 238 1.38 10.44 6.49
N SER A 239 1.33 11.78 6.48
CA SER A 239 0.11 12.54 6.77
C SER A 239 -1.04 12.22 5.79
N ASN A 240 -0.69 11.84 4.56
CA ASN A 240 -1.64 11.53 3.48
C ASN A 240 -1.76 10.03 3.16
N LYS A 241 -1.33 9.12 4.05
CA LYS A 241 -1.14 7.70 3.71
C LYS A 241 -2.39 6.95 3.30
N GLU A 242 -3.58 7.41 3.67
CA GLU A 242 -4.83 6.66 3.50
C GLU A 242 -5.28 6.47 2.04
N GLY A 243 -5.05 7.48 1.21
CA GLY A 243 -5.54 7.50 -0.18
C GLY A 243 -7.06 7.40 -0.31
N SER A 244 -7.56 7.33 -1.55
CA SER A 244 -9.01 7.35 -1.85
C SER A 244 -9.67 5.98 -1.98
N PHE A 245 -8.88 4.90 -1.99
CA PHE A 245 -9.35 3.54 -2.32
C PHE A 245 -9.33 2.56 -1.14
N ARG A 246 -9.39 3.10 0.08
CA ARG A 246 -9.58 2.31 1.30
C ARG A 246 -11.07 2.14 1.58
N ARG A 247 -11.53 0.88 1.73
CA ARG A 247 -12.88 0.59 2.21
C ARG A 247 -13.02 1.12 3.64
N ARG A 248 -14.01 1.99 3.86
CA ARG A 248 -14.37 2.53 5.17
C ARG A 248 -15.50 1.70 5.79
N GLY A 249 -15.67 1.77 7.10
CA GLY A 249 -16.72 1.05 7.84
C GLY A 249 -16.28 -0.28 8.47
N ARG A 250 -17.06 -0.75 9.44
CA ARG A 250 -16.88 -2.06 10.09
C ARG A 250 -17.09 -3.16 9.05
N ARG A 251 -16.26 -4.21 9.09
CA ARG A 251 -16.53 -5.42 8.31
C ARG A 251 -17.90 -5.93 8.75
N PRO A 252 -18.84 -6.22 7.85
CA PRO A 252 -20.16 -6.70 8.25
C PRO A 252 -20.16 -8.04 9.01
N HIS A 253 -19.02 -8.74 9.15
CA HIS A 253 -18.94 -10.04 9.79
C HIS A 253 -17.70 -10.23 10.67
N ASP A 254 -17.95 -10.66 11.91
CA ASP A 254 -17.02 -11.35 12.82
C ASP A 254 -16.98 -12.87 12.56
N LEU A 255 -17.68 -13.37 11.54
CA LEU A 255 -17.65 -14.78 11.14
C LEU A 255 -16.39 -15.06 10.31
N GLU A 256 -15.63 -16.07 10.73
CA GLU A 256 -14.51 -16.64 10.01
C GLU A 256 -15.00 -17.19 8.64
N PRO A 257 -14.61 -16.58 7.50
CA PRO A 257 -15.11 -17.02 6.20
C PRO A 257 -14.37 -18.26 5.68
N PHE A 258 -13.23 -18.64 6.26
CA PHE A 258 -12.43 -19.76 5.77
C PHE A 258 -12.74 -21.06 6.52
N THR A 259 -13.15 -22.10 5.78
CA THR A 259 -13.28 -23.45 6.35
C THR A 259 -11.89 -24.03 6.68
N PRO A 260 -11.79 -25.05 7.54
CA PRO A 260 -10.52 -25.72 7.81
C PRO A 260 -9.78 -26.20 6.55
N ALA A 261 -10.49 -26.81 5.60
CA ALA A 261 -9.92 -27.24 4.33
C ALA A 261 -9.34 -26.08 3.49
N MET A 262 -10.02 -24.92 3.47
CA MET A 262 -9.48 -23.72 2.82
C MET A 262 -8.24 -23.21 3.52
N LYS A 263 -8.22 -23.23 4.86
CA LYS A 263 -7.05 -22.82 5.65
C LYS A 263 -5.85 -23.73 5.36
N ASP A 264 -6.06 -25.03 5.31
CA ASP A 264 -4.99 -25.99 4.99
C ASP A 264 -4.42 -25.76 3.59
N LEU A 265 -5.29 -25.52 2.60
CA LEU A 265 -4.89 -25.17 1.24
C LEU A 265 -4.05 -23.88 1.22
N ILE A 266 -4.56 -22.80 1.82
CA ILE A 266 -3.88 -21.50 1.85
C ILE A 266 -2.56 -21.59 2.61
N ASN A 267 -2.53 -22.28 3.74
CA ASN A 267 -1.32 -22.50 4.53
C ASN A 267 -0.27 -23.31 3.76
N GLY A 268 -0.70 -24.28 2.93
CA GLY A 268 0.16 -24.98 1.98
C GLY A 268 0.88 -24.01 1.05
N TYR A 269 0.12 -23.11 0.41
CA TYR A 269 0.68 -22.10 -0.48
C TYR A 269 1.60 -21.10 0.24
N ILE A 270 1.25 -20.68 1.46
CA ILE A 270 2.11 -19.80 2.28
C ILE A 270 3.46 -20.47 2.52
N ARG A 271 3.49 -21.74 2.92
CA ARG A 271 4.73 -22.49 3.15
C ARG A 271 5.57 -22.62 1.88
N THR A 272 4.93 -22.86 0.73
CA THR A 272 5.61 -22.94 -0.57
C THR A 272 6.27 -21.60 -0.94
N VAL A 273 5.55 -20.50 -0.78
CA VAL A 273 6.08 -19.15 -1.08
C VAL A 273 7.18 -18.73 -0.09
N ASP A 274 6.99 -18.99 1.21
CA ASP A 274 8.00 -18.70 2.23
C ASP A 274 9.32 -19.43 1.95
N ARG A 275 9.24 -20.72 1.58
CA ARG A 275 10.42 -21.49 1.17
C ARG A 275 11.09 -20.88 -0.05
N ALA A 276 10.32 -20.59 -1.11
CA ALA A 276 10.88 -20.02 -2.34
C ALA A 276 11.57 -18.67 -2.11
N LEU A 277 11.03 -17.80 -1.23
CA LEU A 277 11.69 -16.55 -0.86
C LEU A 277 13.03 -16.79 -0.17
N ARG A 278 13.07 -17.71 0.82
CA ARG A 278 14.29 -18.06 1.55
C ARG A 278 15.35 -18.67 0.65
N ASP A 279 14.95 -19.55 -0.28
CA ASP A 279 15.85 -20.20 -1.24
C ASP A 279 16.54 -19.17 -2.17
N HIS A 280 15.91 -18.01 -2.37
CA HIS A 280 16.45 -16.88 -3.14
C HIS A 280 17.11 -15.80 -2.26
N ASN A 281 17.45 -16.12 -1.00
CA ASN A 281 18.05 -15.22 -0.01
C ASN A 281 17.23 -13.97 0.34
N TRP A 282 15.91 -14.00 0.12
CA TRP A 282 15.01 -12.96 0.63
C TRP A 282 14.59 -13.25 2.07
N ALA A 283 14.10 -12.22 2.75
CA ALA A 283 13.32 -12.45 3.95
C ALA A 283 12.13 -13.36 3.61
N GLY A 284 11.89 -14.36 4.46
CA GLY A 284 10.67 -15.17 4.39
C GLY A 284 9.43 -14.31 4.61
N LEU A 285 8.26 -14.92 4.49
CA LEU A 285 7.00 -14.24 4.75
C LEU A 285 6.90 -13.81 6.23
N PRO A 286 6.25 -12.67 6.53
CA PRO A 286 6.00 -12.25 7.90
C PRO A 286 5.30 -13.35 8.70
N ARG A 287 5.71 -13.55 9.96
CA ARG A 287 5.18 -14.62 10.83
C ARG A 287 3.65 -14.57 10.98
N GLU A 288 3.06 -13.38 10.87
CA GLU A 288 1.61 -13.18 10.91
C GLU A 288 0.84 -13.72 9.68
N TYR A 289 1.53 -14.25 8.67
CA TYR A 289 0.87 -14.84 7.49
C TYR A 289 0.31 -16.22 7.78
N VAL A 290 0.96 -16.99 8.65
CA VAL A 290 0.46 -18.28 9.11
C VAL A 290 -0.43 -18.01 10.34
N PRO A 291 -1.74 -18.27 10.27
CA PRO A 291 -2.59 -18.21 11.46
C PRO A 291 -2.06 -19.23 12.47
N ARG A 292 -1.85 -18.81 13.71
CA ARG A 292 -1.62 -19.73 14.82
C ARG A 292 -2.87 -20.56 15.09
#